data_AF-A0A836RN80-F1
#
_entry.id   AF-A0A836RN80-F1
#
_cell.length_a   1.000
_cell.length_b   1.000
_cell.length_c   1.000
_cell.angle_alpha   90.00
_cell.angle_beta   90.00
_cell.angle_gamma   90.00
#
_symmetry.space_group_name_H-M   'P 1'
#
loop_
_entity.id
_entity.type
_entity.pdbx_description
1 polymer ?
#
loop_
_entity_poly.entity_id
_entity_poly.type
_entity_poly.pdbx_seq_one_letter_code
_entity_poly.pdbx_strand_id
1 'polypeptide(L)'
;MTSRFLLFFLFLLFCSDRSQRIARARDHIDHFNFREAEGELLPFQNKDDAEARFLLGVCALAKRDLIKSRNHFQVAVKSDSTYRDSVTEVYLRSIKKHILVKDYDRAEKLFADLVRIVPNPNLGDEIRYLGEIYYRERNYMYAIPILEGVLESETTKTKIWKVKRMLIECYNEEKFYNRALTLIEELIEDGLNGSLVIARGMAYYRIAEMFKNAGEFDSAEYYARATIENLMPKSLIDDSYFILAEISEDRGDTARAISFYKKVIRLNPYLKGPLVARARARIESLSQKGE
;
A
#
# COMPACT_ATOMS: atom_id res chain seq x y z
N MET A 1 60.12 -23.54 -0.19
CA MET A 1 59.46 -22.64 -1.17
C MET A 1 58.40 -23.31 -2.04
N THR A 2 58.25 -24.64 -2.02
CA THR A 2 57.39 -25.39 -2.95
C THR A 2 55.91 -25.46 -2.55
N SER A 3 55.59 -25.52 -1.26
CA SER A 3 54.20 -25.65 -0.77
C SER A 3 53.34 -24.39 -1.04
N ARG A 4 53.88 -23.18 -0.85
CA ARG A 4 53.16 -21.93 -1.15
C ARG A 4 52.88 -21.72 -2.64
N PHE A 5 53.80 -22.14 -3.52
CA PHE A 5 53.59 -22.07 -4.98
C PHE A 5 52.57 -23.10 -5.48
N LEU A 6 52.55 -24.31 -4.91
CA LEU A 6 51.58 -25.34 -5.26
C LEU A 6 50.15 -24.97 -4.83
N LEU A 7 50.00 -24.40 -3.63
CA LEU A 7 48.73 -23.85 -3.13
C LEU A 7 48.22 -22.69 -4.01
N PHE A 8 49.12 -21.82 -4.46
CA PHE A 8 48.77 -20.71 -5.36
C PHE A 8 48.36 -21.20 -6.76
N PHE A 9 49.03 -22.22 -7.30
CA PHE A 9 48.72 -22.79 -8.62
C PHE A 9 47.41 -23.59 -8.63
N LEU A 10 47.14 -24.36 -7.57
CA LEU A 10 45.85 -25.04 -7.39
C LEU A 10 44.70 -24.04 -7.24
N PHE A 11 44.90 -22.96 -6.49
CA PHE A 11 43.91 -21.89 -6.37
C PHE A 11 43.59 -21.24 -7.73
N LEU A 12 44.60 -20.99 -8.58
CA LEU A 12 44.40 -20.45 -9.92
C LEU A 12 43.62 -21.41 -10.85
N LEU A 13 43.90 -22.72 -10.79
CA LEU A 13 43.16 -23.73 -11.56
C LEU A 13 41.70 -23.86 -11.12
N PHE A 14 41.44 -23.88 -9.80
CA PHE A 14 40.07 -23.90 -9.26
C PHE A 14 39.29 -22.62 -9.59
N CYS A 15 39.93 -21.45 -9.51
CA CYS A 15 39.31 -20.20 -9.95
C CYS A 15 38.98 -20.20 -11.45
N SER A 16 39.84 -20.81 -12.28
CA SER A 16 39.62 -20.91 -13.72
C SER A 16 38.43 -21.82 -14.08
N ASP A 17 38.27 -22.95 -13.40
CA ASP A 17 37.14 -23.87 -13.60
C ASP A 17 35.82 -23.23 -13.17
N ARG A 18 35.78 -22.55 -12.01
CA ARG A 18 34.58 -21.82 -11.56
C ARG A 18 34.14 -20.80 -12.60
N SER A 19 35.03 -19.89 -12.99
CA SER A 19 34.68 -18.80 -13.91
C SER A 19 34.21 -19.32 -15.27
N GLN A 20 34.79 -20.42 -15.77
CA GLN A 20 34.34 -21.06 -17.00
C GLN A 20 32.94 -21.65 -16.88
N ARG A 21 32.64 -22.37 -15.78
CA ARG A 21 31.30 -22.94 -15.55
C ARG A 21 30.23 -21.88 -15.41
N ILE A 22 30.52 -20.79 -14.69
CA ILE A 22 29.64 -19.64 -14.57
C ILE A 22 29.39 -19.00 -15.94
N ALA A 23 30.44 -18.79 -16.75
CA ALA A 23 30.31 -18.23 -18.09
C ALA A 23 29.43 -19.11 -19.01
N ARG A 24 29.63 -20.43 -19.00
CA ARG A 24 28.79 -21.38 -19.75
C ARG A 24 27.35 -21.38 -19.25
N ALA A 25 27.15 -21.31 -17.93
CA ALA A 25 25.81 -21.24 -17.37
C ALA A 25 25.06 -19.97 -17.82
N ARG A 26 25.74 -18.82 -17.88
CA ARG A 26 25.18 -17.58 -18.44
C ARG A 26 24.81 -17.73 -19.91
N ASP A 27 25.72 -18.26 -20.73
CA ASP A 27 25.45 -18.53 -22.15
C ASP A 27 24.23 -19.46 -22.34
N HIS A 28 24.13 -20.51 -21.54
CA HIS A 28 22.96 -21.38 -21.54
C HIS A 28 21.67 -20.65 -21.13
N ILE A 29 21.71 -19.80 -20.10
CA ILE A 29 20.56 -18.98 -19.68
C ILE A 29 20.12 -18.02 -20.78
N ASP A 30 21.06 -17.36 -21.45
CA ASP A 30 20.79 -16.42 -22.55
C ASP A 30 20.11 -17.12 -23.75
N HIS A 31 20.39 -18.40 -23.95
CA HIS A 31 19.77 -19.26 -24.96
C HIS A 31 18.58 -20.07 -24.43
N PHE A 32 18.05 -19.78 -23.24
CA PHE A 32 16.92 -20.47 -22.60
C PHE A 32 17.16 -21.98 -22.30
N ASN A 33 18.41 -22.43 -22.30
CA ASN A 33 18.85 -23.79 -22.00
C ASN A 33 19.05 -24.00 -20.48
N PHE A 34 17.96 -23.86 -19.72
CA PHE A 34 18.02 -23.83 -18.24
C PHE A 34 18.41 -25.15 -17.58
N ARG A 35 18.33 -26.29 -18.28
CA ARG A 35 18.74 -27.58 -17.72
C ARG A 35 20.27 -27.71 -17.76
N GLU A 36 20.86 -27.31 -18.86
CA GLU A 36 22.30 -27.29 -19.11
C GLU A 36 22.97 -26.27 -18.19
N ALA A 37 22.39 -25.09 -18.03
CA ALA A 37 22.83 -24.10 -17.06
C ALA A 37 22.85 -24.65 -15.62
N GLU A 38 21.78 -25.33 -15.18
CA GLU A 38 21.76 -25.98 -13.86
C GLU A 38 22.83 -27.06 -13.72
N GLY A 39 23.11 -27.82 -14.79
CA GLY A 39 24.18 -28.82 -14.81
C GLY A 39 25.55 -28.21 -14.52
N GLU A 40 25.85 -27.07 -15.13
CA GLU A 40 27.10 -26.33 -14.89
C GLU A 40 27.16 -25.71 -13.49
N LEU A 41 26.01 -25.36 -12.91
CA LEU A 41 25.89 -24.72 -11.59
C LEU A 41 25.78 -25.72 -10.42
N LEU A 42 25.49 -26.99 -10.70
CA LEU A 42 25.28 -28.04 -9.69
C LEU A 42 26.42 -28.14 -8.66
N PRO A 43 27.71 -28.03 -9.02
CA PRO A 43 28.81 -28.08 -8.04
C PRO A 43 28.80 -26.93 -7.01
N PHE A 44 28.04 -25.86 -7.25
CA PHE A 44 27.95 -24.67 -6.42
C PHE A 44 26.63 -24.59 -5.65
N GLN A 45 25.69 -25.51 -5.87
CA GLN A 45 24.31 -25.44 -5.34
C GLN A 45 24.22 -25.39 -3.81
N ASN A 46 25.26 -25.85 -3.09
CA ASN A 46 25.32 -25.85 -1.63
C ASN A 46 26.40 -24.92 -1.08
N LYS A 47 27.08 -24.18 -1.96
CA LYS A 47 28.14 -23.24 -1.59
C LYS A 47 27.57 -21.84 -1.34
N ASP A 48 28.32 -21.05 -0.59
CA ASP A 48 28.08 -19.63 -0.36
C ASP A 48 28.64 -18.81 -1.54
N ASP A 49 28.09 -19.06 -2.72
CA ASP A 49 28.51 -18.48 -3.98
C ASP A 49 27.36 -17.63 -4.54
N ALA A 50 27.41 -16.32 -4.29
CA ALA A 50 26.30 -15.42 -4.59
C ALA A 50 25.89 -15.45 -6.06
N GLU A 51 26.87 -15.47 -6.96
CA GLU A 51 26.66 -15.49 -8.40
C GLU A 51 26.04 -16.80 -8.88
N ALA A 52 26.62 -17.93 -8.45
CA ALA A 52 26.07 -19.24 -8.82
C ALA A 52 24.65 -19.42 -8.28
N ARG A 53 24.41 -18.97 -7.04
CA ARG A 53 23.09 -18.98 -6.41
C ARG A 53 22.11 -18.07 -7.15
N PHE A 54 22.52 -16.88 -7.57
CA PHE A 54 21.69 -16.01 -8.38
C PHE A 54 21.27 -16.68 -9.69
N LEU A 55 22.22 -17.28 -10.42
CA LEU A 55 21.94 -17.98 -11.69
C LEU A 55 21.06 -19.22 -11.51
N LEU A 56 21.24 -19.98 -10.43
CA LEU A 56 20.34 -21.09 -10.05
C LEU A 56 18.93 -20.58 -9.74
N GLY A 57 18.81 -19.43 -9.07
CA GLY A 57 17.55 -18.76 -8.81
C GLY A 57 16.81 -18.37 -10.10
N VAL A 58 17.55 -17.83 -11.09
CA VAL A 58 17.03 -17.52 -12.43
C VAL A 58 16.55 -18.79 -13.15
N CYS A 59 17.32 -19.87 -13.13
CA CYS A 59 16.95 -21.15 -13.74
C CYS A 59 15.66 -21.73 -13.11
N ALA A 60 15.59 -21.73 -11.78
CA ALA A 60 14.42 -22.21 -11.04
C ALA A 60 13.18 -21.37 -11.33
N LEU A 61 13.33 -20.04 -11.42
CA LEU A 61 12.23 -19.12 -11.76
C LEU A 61 11.69 -19.40 -13.16
N ALA A 62 12.58 -19.59 -14.14
CA ALA A 62 12.21 -19.93 -15.51
C ALA A 62 11.45 -21.26 -15.60
N LYS A 63 11.81 -22.23 -14.75
CA LYS A 63 11.12 -23.53 -14.59
C LYS A 63 9.87 -23.48 -13.71
N ARG A 64 9.48 -22.29 -13.22
CA ARG A 64 8.31 -22.05 -12.35
C ARG A 64 8.41 -22.71 -10.97
N ASP A 65 9.62 -23.07 -10.53
CA ASP A 65 9.87 -23.56 -9.17
C ASP A 65 10.14 -22.36 -8.24
N LEU A 66 9.06 -21.73 -7.77
CA LEU A 66 9.13 -20.53 -6.93
C LEU A 66 9.86 -20.77 -5.61
N ILE A 67 9.76 -21.99 -5.06
CA ILE A 67 10.39 -22.35 -3.78
C ILE A 67 11.91 -22.39 -3.95
N LYS A 68 12.41 -23.14 -4.94
CA LYS A 68 13.85 -23.17 -5.21
C LYS A 68 14.38 -21.81 -5.60
N SER A 69 13.66 -21.10 -6.46
CA SER A 69 14.03 -19.76 -6.90
C SER A 69 14.24 -18.82 -5.71
N ARG A 70 13.25 -18.73 -4.83
CA ARG A 70 13.33 -17.93 -3.60
C ARG A 70 14.51 -18.33 -2.74
N ASN A 71 14.70 -19.62 -2.45
CA ASN A 71 15.79 -20.08 -1.59
C ASN A 71 17.16 -19.70 -2.17
N HIS A 72 17.35 -19.86 -3.48
CA HIS A 72 18.60 -19.50 -4.14
C HIS A 72 18.84 -17.98 -4.12
N PHE A 73 17.82 -17.17 -4.37
CA PHE A 73 17.94 -15.71 -4.30
C PHE A 73 18.16 -15.18 -2.88
N GLN A 74 17.53 -15.80 -1.86
CA GLN A 74 17.79 -15.48 -0.46
C GLN A 74 19.26 -15.72 -0.09
N VAL A 75 19.84 -16.85 -0.53
CA VAL A 75 21.26 -17.10 -0.32
C VAL A 75 22.08 -16.06 -1.06
N ALA A 76 21.82 -15.81 -2.35
CA ALA A 76 22.58 -14.84 -3.14
C ALA A 76 22.66 -13.45 -2.49
N VAL A 77 21.52 -12.89 -2.06
CA VAL A 77 21.44 -11.57 -1.40
C VAL A 77 22.08 -11.57 -0.02
N LYS A 78 22.00 -12.70 0.71
CA LYS A 78 22.64 -12.85 2.02
C LYS A 78 24.17 -12.92 1.91
N SER A 79 24.67 -13.65 0.90
CA SER A 79 26.09 -13.82 0.62
C SER A 79 26.72 -12.52 0.11
N ASP A 80 26.01 -11.81 -0.76
CA ASP A 80 26.47 -10.57 -1.36
C ASP A 80 25.29 -9.63 -1.64
N SER A 81 25.22 -8.53 -0.88
CA SER A 81 24.13 -7.56 -0.97
C SER A 81 24.08 -6.81 -2.31
N THR A 82 25.14 -6.85 -3.13
CA THR A 82 25.13 -6.23 -4.47
C THR A 82 24.11 -6.91 -5.40
N TYR A 83 23.71 -8.15 -5.12
CA TYR A 83 22.68 -8.85 -5.89
C TYR A 83 21.25 -8.38 -5.62
N ARG A 84 21.01 -7.48 -4.65
CA ARG A 84 19.66 -6.96 -4.37
C ARG A 84 18.99 -6.40 -5.62
N ASP A 85 19.71 -5.59 -6.38
CA ASP A 85 19.17 -4.93 -7.57
C ASP A 85 18.94 -5.95 -8.69
N SER A 86 19.88 -6.87 -8.93
CA SER A 86 19.73 -7.93 -9.94
C SER A 86 18.56 -8.87 -9.64
N VAL A 87 18.37 -9.25 -8.36
CA VAL A 87 17.22 -10.06 -7.94
C VAL A 87 15.92 -9.28 -8.13
N THR A 88 15.90 -8.01 -7.74
CA THR A 88 14.75 -7.12 -7.93
C THR A 88 14.36 -7.05 -9.40
N GLU A 89 15.31 -6.82 -10.30
CA GLU A 89 15.07 -6.75 -11.75
C GLU A 89 14.47 -8.05 -12.31
N VAL A 90 15.02 -9.21 -11.93
CA VAL A 90 14.53 -10.51 -12.39
C VAL A 90 13.10 -10.78 -11.93
N TYR A 91 12.79 -10.52 -10.66
CA TYR A 91 11.44 -10.67 -10.13
C TYR A 91 10.47 -9.70 -10.80
N LEU A 92 10.84 -8.43 -10.95
CA LEU A 92 10.00 -7.41 -11.60
C LEU A 92 9.68 -7.79 -13.05
N ARG A 93 10.66 -8.28 -13.81
CA ARG A 93 10.43 -8.78 -15.17
C ARG A 93 9.41 -9.93 -15.19
N SER A 94 9.49 -10.86 -14.24
CA SER A 94 8.56 -11.99 -14.13
C SER A 94 7.15 -11.55 -13.71
N ILE A 95 7.05 -10.67 -12.70
CA ILE A 95 5.80 -10.06 -12.24
C ILE A 95 5.10 -9.35 -13.42
N LYS A 96 5.84 -8.51 -14.16
CA LYS A 96 5.34 -7.81 -15.35
C LYS A 96 4.81 -8.77 -16.41
N LYS A 97 5.52 -9.87 -16.67
CA LYS A 97 5.07 -10.91 -17.61
C LYS A 97 3.73 -11.53 -17.17
N HIS A 98 3.58 -11.86 -15.89
CA HIS A 98 2.35 -12.45 -15.35
C HIS A 98 1.18 -11.47 -15.34
N ILE A 99 1.44 -10.21 -15.02
CA ILE A 99 0.48 -9.10 -15.17
C ILE A 99 -0.05 -9.00 -16.60
N LEU A 100 0.84 -9.03 -17.61
CA LEU A 100 0.44 -8.88 -19.02
C LEU A 100 -0.52 -9.99 -19.48
N VAL A 101 -0.42 -11.19 -18.91
CA VAL A 101 -1.31 -12.31 -19.20
C VAL A 101 -2.46 -12.44 -18.20
N LYS A 102 -2.67 -11.43 -17.33
CA LYS A 102 -3.71 -11.37 -16.30
C LYS A 102 -3.64 -12.50 -15.26
N ASP A 103 -2.46 -13.03 -15.02
CA ASP A 103 -2.18 -14.07 -14.04
C ASP A 103 -1.75 -13.44 -12.71
N TYR A 104 -2.72 -12.79 -12.05
CA TYR A 104 -2.48 -11.98 -10.86
C TYR A 104 -2.03 -12.81 -9.66
N ASP A 105 -2.55 -14.02 -9.49
CA ASP A 105 -2.16 -14.95 -8.42
C ASP A 105 -0.65 -15.25 -8.42
N ARG A 106 -0.06 -15.42 -9.62
CA ARG A 106 1.39 -15.64 -9.73
C ARG A 106 2.17 -14.36 -9.54
N ALA A 107 1.69 -13.23 -10.06
CA ALA A 107 2.30 -11.93 -9.83
C ALA A 107 2.39 -11.61 -8.33
N GLU A 108 1.34 -11.91 -7.58
CA GLU A 108 1.28 -11.74 -6.12
C GLU A 108 2.35 -12.56 -5.40
N LYS A 109 2.43 -13.87 -5.69
CA LYS A 109 3.41 -14.78 -5.06
C LYS A 109 4.84 -14.34 -5.34
N LEU A 110 5.10 -13.88 -6.56
CA LEU A 110 6.40 -13.36 -6.96
C LEU A 110 6.74 -12.06 -6.22
N PHE A 111 5.77 -11.15 -6.09
CA PHE A 111 5.95 -9.91 -5.33
C PHE A 111 6.23 -10.19 -3.85
N ALA A 112 5.43 -11.07 -3.22
CA ALA A 112 5.61 -11.45 -1.82
C ALA A 112 6.98 -12.09 -1.56
N ASP A 113 7.48 -12.87 -2.52
CA ASP A 113 8.82 -13.45 -2.44
C ASP A 113 9.91 -12.38 -2.58
N LEU A 114 9.77 -11.43 -3.51
CA LEU A 114 10.71 -10.33 -3.69
C LEU A 114 10.88 -9.51 -2.40
N VAL A 115 9.79 -9.04 -1.79
CA VAL A 115 9.83 -8.24 -0.56
C VAL A 115 10.44 -9.01 0.62
N ARG A 116 10.27 -10.34 0.65
CA ARG A 116 10.91 -11.20 1.66
C ARG A 116 12.42 -11.36 1.44
N ILE A 117 12.88 -11.36 0.19
CA ILE A 117 14.29 -11.54 -0.17
C ILE A 117 15.06 -10.23 -0.02
N VAL A 118 14.49 -9.14 -0.53
CA VAL A 118 15.08 -7.81 -0.55
C VAL A 118 14.18 -6.89 0.26
N PRO A 119 14.53 -6.60 1.53
CA PRO A 119 13.84 -5.57 2.30
C PRO A 119 13.97 -4.22 1.58
N ASN A 120 12.85 -3.52 1.41
CA ASN A 120 12.74 -2.23 0.69
C ASN A 120 13.43 -2.25 -0.68
N PRO A 121 12.97 -3.11 -1.62
CA PRO A 121 13.59 -3.18 -2.94
C PRO A 121 13.38 -1.88 -3.72
N ASN A 122 14.28 -1.54 -4.64
CA ASN A 122 14.09 -0.42 -5.55
C ASN A 122 13.11 -0.85 -6.66
N LEU A 123 11.83 -0.58 -6.43
CA LEU A 123 10.74 -1.16 -7.20
C LEU A 123 10.38 -0.42 -8.50
N GLY A 124 10.96 0.77 -8.72
CA GLY A 124 10.79 1.56 -9.94
C GLY A 124 9.33 1.87 -10.32
N ASP A 125 9.10 2.17 -11.60
CA ASP A 125 7.77 2.46 -12.18
C ASP A 125 6.90 1.19 -12.33
N GLU A 126 7.54 0.02 -12.45
CA GLU A 126 6.91 -1.29 -12.66
C GLU A 126 5.93 -1.67 -11.55
N ILE A 127 6.24 -1.32 -10.31
CA ILE A 127 5.44 -1.69 -9.15
C ILE A 127 4.17 -0.85 -9.02
N ARG A 128 4.25 0.41 -9.45
CA ARG A 128 3.09 1.28 -9.54
C ARG A 128 2.04 0.65 -10.44
N TYR A 129 2.43 0.01 -11.54
CA TYR A 129 1.48 -0.69 -12.41
C TYR A 129 0.77 -1.85 -11.70
N LEU A 130 1.45 -2.59 -10.82
CA LEU A 130 0.82 -3.65 -10.02
C LEU A 130 -0.17 -3.06 -9.00
N GLY A 131 0.22 -1.99 -8.29
CA GLY A 131 -0.67 -1.26 -7.40
C GLY A 131 -1.89 -0.70 -8.14
N GLU A 132 -1.71 -0.16 -9.36
CA GLU A 132 -2.77 0.32 -10.26
C GLU A 132 -3.70 -0.79 -10.75
N ILE A 133 -3.20 -2.01 -10.92
CA ILE A 133 -4.03 -3.16 -11.28
C ILE A 133 -4.91 -3.54 -10.10
N TYR A 134 -4.33 -3.78 -8.93
CA TYR A 134 -5.11 -4.15 -7.75
C TYR A 134 -6.14 -3.06 -7.37
N TYR A 135 -5.75 -1.79 -7.48
CA TYR A 135 -6.67 -0.67 -7.32
C TYR A 135 -7.85 -0.75 -8.32
N ARG A 136 -7.59 -0.97 -9.62
CA ARG A 136 -8.66 -1.10 -10.63
C ARG A 136 -9.56 -2.32 -10.41
N GLU A 137 -9.01 -3.38 -9.83
CA GLU A 137 -9.74 -4.60 -9.46
C GLU A 137 -10.46 -4.48 -8.12
N ARG A 138 -10.35 -3.32 -7.45
CA ARG A 138 -10.90 -3.06 -6.11
C ARG A 138 -10.35 -3.99 -5.02
N ASN A 139 -9.18 -4.57 -5.25
CA ASN A 139 -8.48 -5.39 -4.27
C ASN A 139 -7.57 -4.52 -3.38
N TYR A 140 -8.20 -3.65 -2.59
CA TYR A 140 -7.54 -2.57 -1.88
C TYR A 140 -6.54 -3.07 -0.81
N MET A 141 -6.85 -4.19 -0.15
CA MET A 141 -5.96 -4.86 0.81
C MET A 141 -4.54 -5.09 0.26
N TYR A 142 -4.41 -5.41 -1.04
CA TYR A 142 -3.12 -5.61 -1.69
C TYR A 142 -2.61 -4.37 -2.41
N ALA A 143 -3.50 -3.51 -2.91
CA ALA A 143 -3.12 -2.26 -3.56
C ALA A 143 -2.40 -1.32 -2.59
N ILE A 144 -2.88 -1.21 -1.35
CA ILE A 144 -2.37 -0.29 -0.33
C ILE A 144 -0.86 -0.46 -0.07
N PRO A 145 -0.36 -1.62 0.38
CA PRO A 145 1.06 -1.76 0.72
C PRO A 145 1.99 -1.53 -0.47
N ILE A 146 1.52 -1.85 -1.69
CA ILE A 146 2.29 -1.65 -2.92
C ILE A 146 2.39 -0.15 -3.24
N LEU A 147 1.26 0.56 -3.22
CA LEU A 147 1.19 1.98 -3.51
C LEU A 147 1.88 2.82 -2.43
N GLU A 148 1.87 2.39 -1.17
CA GLU A 148 2.67 2.99 -0.09
C GLU A 148 4.17 2.85 -0.37
N GLY A 149 4.63 1.64 -0.75
CA GLY A 149 6.02 1.42 -1.15
C GLY A 149 6.47 2.29 -2.33
N VAL A 150 5.55 2.61 -3.26
CA VAL A 150 5.81 3.58 -4.35
C VAL A 150 6.04 4.99 -3.81
N LEU A 151 5.30 5.42 -2.78
CA LEU A 151 5.51 6.74 -2.17
C LEU A 151 6.86 6.83 -1.46
N GLU A 152 7.33 5.73 -0.87
CA GLU A 152 8.59 5.65 -0.13
C GLU A 152 9.83 5.58 -1.05
N SER A 153 9.71 5.05 -2.27
CA SER A 153 10.88 4.72 -3.11
C SER A 153 11.50 5.87 -3.91
N GLU A 154 11.12 7.14 -3.67
CA GLU A 154 11.65 8.39 -4.27
C GLU A 154 11.76 8.50 -5.82
N THR A 155 11.48 7.45 -6.59
CA THR A 155 11.87 7.37 -8.01
C THR A 155 11.02 8.17 -8.99
N THR A 156 10.03 8.96 -8.57
CA THR A 156 9.45 10.00 -9.44
C THR A 156 8.66 11.06 -8.67
N LYS A 157 9.21 12.27 -8.56
CA LYS A 157 8.45 13.47 -8.12
C LYS A 157 7.26 13.77 -9.06
N THR A 158 7.34 13.34 -10.31
CA THR A 158 6.30 13.59 -11.32
C THR A 158 5.14 12.61 -11.16
N LYS A 159 3.93 13.13 -10.89
CA LYS A 159 2.65 12.40 -10.75
C LYS A 159 2.45 11.58 -9.47
N ILE A 160 3.24 11.84 -8.41
CA ILE A 160 3.02 11.27 -7.06
C ILE A 160 1.57 11.47 -6.57
N TRP A 161 0.96 12.60 -6.94
CA TRP A 161 -0.43 12.92 -6.62
C TRP A 161 -1.44 11.90 -7.16
N LYS A 162 -1.14 11.20 -8.26
CA LYS A 162 -2.01 10.14 -8.80
C LYS A 162 -2.01 8.93 -7.87
N VAL A 163 -0.84 8.54 -7.38
CA VAL A 163 -0.68 7.45 -6.41
C VAL A 163 -1.38 7.81 -5.11
N LYS A 164 -1.17 9.04 -4.59
CA LYS A 164 -1.89 9.54 -3.41
C LYS A 164 -3.41 9.50 -3.61
N ARG A 165 -3.93 9.90 -4.77
CA ARG A 165 -5.37 9.82 -5.08
C ARG A 165 -5.92 8.40 -5.08
N MET A 166 -5.17 7.44 -5.63
CA MET A 166 -5.57 6.04 -5.58
C MET A 166 -5.58 5.52 -4.14
N LEU A 167 -4.55 5.84 -3.35
CA LEU A 167 -4.47 5.49 -1.94
C LEU A 167 -5.62 6.10 -1.12
N ILE A 168 -6.02 7.34 -1.38
CA ILE A 168 -7.20 7.95 -0.75
C ILE A 168 -8.45 7.10 -0.97
N GLU A 169 -8.68 6.62 -2.20
CA GLU A 169 -9.82 5.75 -2.48
C GLU A 169 -9.67 4.39 -1.78
N CYS A 170 -8.50 3.75 -1.88
CA CYS A 170 -8.23 2.49 -1.18
C CYS A 170 -8.49 2.62 0.33
N TYR A 171 -7.97 3.67 0.97
CA TYR A 171 -8.16 3.93 2.39
C TYR A 171 -9.61 4.19 2.76
N ASN A 172 -10.37 4.89 1.93
CA ASN A 172 -11.78 5.12 2.20
C ASN A 172 -12.61 3.83 2.15
N GLU A 173 -12.33 2.95 1.21
CA GLU A 173 -13.00 1.65 1.07
C GLU A 173 -12.65 0.71 2.24
N GLU A 174 -11.38 0.71 2.66
CA GLU A 174 -10.90 -0.02 3.85
C GLU A 174 -11.18 0.70 5.19
N LYS A 175 -11.91 1.82 5.16
CA LYS A 175 -12.28 2.64 6.34
C LYS A 175 -11.11 3.23 7.13
N PHE A 176 -9.93 3.31 6.53
CA PHE A 176 -8.76 4.02 7.06
C PHE A 176 -8.87 5.54 6.85
N TYR A 177 -9.97 6.14 7.32
CA TYR A 177 -10.33 7.54 7.03
C TYR A 177 -9.28 8.56 7.48
N ASN A 178 -8.59 8.32 8.61
CA ASN A 178 -7.50 9.19 9.07
C ASN A 178 -6.34 9.24 8.07
N ARG A 179 -5.95 8.08 7.52
CA ARG A 179 -4.87 7.99 6.52
C ARG A 179 -5.29 8.64 5.20
N ALA A 180 -6.56 8.47 4.81
CA ALA A 180 -7.13 9.17 3.67
C ALA A 180 -7.10 10.68 3.86
N LEU A 181 -7.49 11.18 5.04
CA LEU A 181 -7.51 12.60 5.38
C LEU A 181 -6.11 13.23 5.27
N THR A 182 -5.09 12.58 5.84
CA THR A 182 -3.69 13.07 5.74
C THR A 182 -3.28 13.28 4.29
N LEU A 183 -3.52 12.29 3.41
CA LEU A 183 -3.19 12.43 1.99
C LEU A 183 -4.04 13.50 1.28
N ILE A 184 -5.30 13.69 1.68
CA ILE A 184 -6.16 14.73 1.13
C ILE A 184 -5.61 16.12 1.49
N GLU A 185 -5.20 16.32 2.74
CA GLU A 185 -4.64 17.58 3.24
C GLU A 185 -3.33 17.91 2.54
N GLU A 186 -2.41 16.95 2.43
CA GLU A 186 -1.16 17.12 1.67
C GLU A 186 -1.42 17.57 0.21
N LEU A 187 -2.38 16.94 -0.47
CA LEU A 187 -2.70 17.29 -1.86
C LEU A 187 -3.35 18.68 -1.98
N ILE A 188 -4.13 19.10 -0.98
CA ILE A 188 -4.72 20.45 -0.91
C ILE A 188 -3.62 21.50 -0.71
N GLU A 189 -2.65 21.22 0.17
CA GLU A 189 -1.47 22.06 0.40
C GLU A 189 -0.60 22.18 -0.86
N ASP A 190 -0.49 21.10 -1.64
CA ASP A 190 0.15 21.07 -2.97
C ASP A 190 -0.65 21.84 -4.05
N GLY A 191 -1.79 22.46 -3.70
CA GLY A 191 -2.61 23.29 -4.58
C GLY A 191 -3.68 22.52 -5.38
N LEU A 192 -3.89 21.22 -5.12
CA LEU A 192 -4.85 20.39 -5.84
C LEU A 192 -6.25 20.42 -5.20
N ASN A 193 -6.85 21.60 -5.06
CA ASN A 193 -8.06 21.78 -4.25
C ASN A 193 -9.33 21.09 -4.80
N GLY A 194 -9.66 21.31 -6.08
CA GLY A 194 -10.87 20.83 -6.79
C GLY A 194 -11.86 19.93 -6.02
N SER A 195 -11.93 18.65 -6.41
CA SER A 195 -12.81 17.65 -5.75
C SER A 195 -12.34 17.25 -4.35
N LEU A 196 -11.12 17.61 -3.95
CA LEU A 196 -10.52 17.19 -2.68
C LEU A 196 -11.15 17.91 -1.48
N VAL A 197 -11.68 19.12 -1.67
CA VAL A 197 -12.46 19.79 -0.61
C VAL A 197 -13.69 18.95 -0.23
N ILE A 198 -14.38 18.35 -1.21
CA ILE A 198 -15.53 17.46 -0.93
C ILE A 198 -15.05 16.19 -0.21
N ALA A 199 -13.96 15.57 -0.69
CA ALA A 199 -13.38 14.39 -0.06
C ALA A 199 -12.97 14.65 1.39
N ARG A 200 -12.38 15.81 1.68
CA ARG A 200 -11.98 16.22 3.03
C ARG A 200 -13.17 16.28 3.98
N GLY A 201 -14.27 16.93 3.56
CA GLY A 201 -15.49 17.00 4.38
C GLY A 201 -16.13 15.64 4.60
N MET A 202 -16.13 14.76 3.59
CA MET A 202 -16.59 13.37 3.77
C MET A 202 -15.70 12.60 4.75
N ALA A 203 -14.38 12.80 4.70
CA ALA A 203 -13.44 12.17 5.64
C ALA A 203 -13.66 12.66 7.07
N TYR A 204 -13.75 13.98 7.29
CA TYR A 204 -14.10 14.56 8.59
C TYR A 204 -15.39 13.97 9.16
N TYR A 205 -16.45 13.90 8.34
CA TYR A 205 -17.73 13.36 8.79
C TYR A 205 -17.61 11.89 9.23
N ARG A 206 -16.95 11.05 8.42
CA ARG A 206 -16.77 9.62 8.75
C ARG A 206 -15.91 9.39 9.98
N ILE A 207 -14.90 10.24 10.18
CA ILE A 207 -14.06 10.21 11.39
C ILE A 207 -14.88 10.64 12.61
N ALA A 208 -15.74 11.66 12.48
CA ALA A 208 -16.64 12.08 13.55
C ALA A 208 -17.61 10.96 13.96
N GLU A 209 -18.23 10.26 13.00
CA GLU A 209 -19.09 9.11 13.28
C GLU A 209 -18.34 7.98 13.99
N MET A 210 -17.11 7.68 13.54
CA MET A 210 -16.26 6.65 14.14
C MET A 210 -15.98 6.96 15.61
N PHE A 211 -15.51 8.17 15.92
CA PHE A 211 -15.24 8.57 17.30
C PHE A 211 -16.50 8.64 18.16
N LYS A 212 -17.63 9.13 17.61
CA LYS A 212 -18.92 9.15 18.32
C LYS A 212 -19.34 7.74 18.72
N ASN A 213 -19.23 6.78 17.81
CA ASN A 213 -19.58 5.38 18.08
C ASN A 213 -18.61 4.71 19.07
N ALA A 214 -17.37 5.18 19.15
CA ALA A 214 -16.40 4.76 20.17
C ALA A 214 -16.62 5.45 21.53
N GLY A 215 -17.53 6.42 21.64
CA GLY A 215 -17.74 7.23 22.85
C GLY A 215 -16.68 8.32 23.07
N GLU A 216 -15.78 8.52 22.12
CA GLU A 216 -14.73 9.55 22.16
C GLU A 216 -15.29 10.90 21.71
N PHE A 217 -16.12 11.50 22.57
CA PHE A 217 -16.94 12.65 22.21
C PHE A 217 -16.16 13.93 21.88
N ASP A 218 -14.98 14.16 22.47
CA ASP A 218 -14.17 15.35 22.15
C ASP A 218 -13.65 15.30 20.70
N SER A 219 -13.09 14.15 20.31
CA SER A 219 -12.64 13.91 18.94
C SER A 219 -13.82 13.98 17.96
N ALA A 220 -14.96 13.36 18.31
CA ALA A 220 -16.15 13.39 17.48
C ALA A 220 -16.68 14.82 17.26
N GLU A 221 -16.72 15.65 18.31
CA GLU A 221 -17.12 17.05 18.22
C GLU A 221 -16.16 17.86 17.34
N TYR A 222 -14.85 17.67 17.50
CA TYR A 222 -13.84 18.31 16.67
C TYR A 222 -14.08 18.05 15.17
N TYR A 223 -14.20 16.78 14.78
CA TYR A 223 -14.37 16.41 13.37
C TYR A 223 -15.76 16.76 12.79
N ALA A 224 -16.82 16.76 13.62
CA ALA A 224 -18.12 17.25 13.20
C ALA A 224 -18.09 18.75 12.90
N ARG A 225 -17.39 19.55 13.73
CA ARG A 225 -17.16 20.98 13.46
C ARG A 225 -16.31 21.20 12.21
N ALA A 226 -15.24 20.42 12.04
CA ALA A 226 -14.41 20.48 10.85
C ALA A 226 -15.21 20.20 9.56
N THR A 227 -16.18 19.28 9.60
CA THR A 227 -17.10 19.05 8.46
C THR A 227 -17.93 20.30 8.14
N ILE A 228 -18.50 20.95 9.17
CA ILE A 228 -19.30 22.16 9.02
C ILE A 228 -18.45 23.32 8.46
N GLU A 229 -17.24 23.50 8.99
CA GLU A 229 -16.30 24.54 8.57
C GLU A 229 -15.75 24.31 7.16
N ASN A 230 -15.67 23.06 6.72
CA ASN A 230 -15.28 22.71 5.35
C ASN A 230 -16.34 23.09 4.31
N LEU A 231 -17.59 23.34 4.72
CA LEU A 231 -18.74 23.77 3.91
C LEU A 231 -19.20 22.83 2.79
N MET A 232 -18.43 21.78 2.49
CA MET A 232 -18.68 20.81 1.42
C MET A 232 -18.41 19.39 1.93
N PRO A 233 -19.17 18.38 1.50
CA PRO A 233 -20.42 18.52 0.76
C PRO A 233 -21.52 19.14 1.65
N LYS A 234 -22.34 20.04 1.07
CA LYS A 234 -23.44 20.71 1.79
C LYS A 234 -24.42 19.74 2.43
N SER A 235 -24.57 18.55 1.84
CA SER A 235 -25.45 17.49 2.32
C SER A 235 -25.02 16.86 3.65
N LEU A 236 -23.81 17.13 4.13
CA LEU A 236 -23.32 16.60 5.41
C LEU A 236 -23.31 17.64 6.53
N ILE A 237 -23.69 18.89 6.25
CA ILE A 237 -23.65 19.96 7.25
C ILE A 237 -24.74 19.72 8.31
N ASP A 238 -25.97 19.40 7.89
CA ASP A 238 -27.07 19.08 8.80
C ASP A 238 -26.84 17.75 9.52
N ASP A 239 -26.28 16.74 8.86
CA ASP A 239 -25.84 15.49 9.52
C ASP A 239 -24.79 15.77 10.62
N SER A 240 -23.83 16.66 10.37
CA SER A 240 -22.80 17.03 11.35
C SER A 240 -23.37 17.80 12.54
N TYR A 241 -24.35 18.69 12.31
CA TYR A 241 -25.09 19.32 13.41
C TYR A 241 -25.89 18.30 14.22
N PHE A 242 -26.40 17.24 13.58
CA PHE A 242 -27.09 16.17 14.28
C PHE A 242 -26.14 15.39 15.19
N ILE A 243 -24.92 15.08 14.73
CA ILE A 243 -23.86 14.48 15.56
C ILE A 243 -23.55 15.37 16.78
N LEU A 244 -23.37 16.67 16.59
CA LEU A 244 -23.11 17.61 17.71
C LEU A 244 -24.27 17.66 18.71
N ALA A 245 -25.52 17.52 18.22
CA ALA A 245 -26.69 17.47 19.08
C ALA A 245 -26.72 16.19 19.93
N GLU A 246 -26.48 15.02 19.32
CA GLU A 246 -26.38 13.74 20.04
C GLU A 246 -25.26 13.76 21.09
N ILE A 247 -24.07 14.25 20.73
CA ILE A 247 -22.95 14.39 21.68
C ILE A 247 -23.32 15.32 22.85
N SER A 248 -24.00 16.43 22.58
CA SER A 248 -24.43 17.36 23.63
C SER A 248 -25.47 16.72 24.56
N GLU A 249 -26.38 15.94 24.00
CA GLU A 249 -27.38 15.20 24.76
C GLU A 249 -26.74 14.13 25.66
N ASP A 250 -25.81 13.34 25.13
CA ASP A 250 -25.09 12.31 25.89
C ASP A 250 -24.28 12.90 27.05
N ARG A 251 -23.84 14.16 26.91
CA ARG A 251 -23.18 14.94 27.97
C ARG A 251 -24.14 15.61 28.94
N GLY A 252 -25.45 15.47 28.75
CA GLY A 252 -26.49 16.12 29.57
C GLY A 252 -26.69 17.61 29.28
N ASP A 253 -26.02 18.17 28.27
CA ASP A 253 -26.21 19.56 27.87
C ASP A 253 -27.41 19.71 26.94
N THR A 254 -28.58 19.67 27.57
CA THR A 254 -29.88 19.73 26.90
C THR A 254 -30.05 21.02 26.10
N ALA A 255 -29.56 22.15 26.61
CA ALA A 255 -29.68 23.44 25.95
C ALA A 255 -28.89 23.47 24.62
N ARG A 256 -27.64 23.01 24.63
CA ARG A 256 -26.83 22.88 23.40
C ARG A 256 -27.43 21.85 22.44
N ALA A 257 -27.88 20.69 22.93
CA ALA A 257 -28.50 19.67 22.11
C ALA A 257 -29.70 20.23 21.31
N ILE A 258 -30.63 20.91 22.00
CA ILE A 258 -31.79 21.55 21.35
C ILE A 258 -31.35 22.61 20.33
N SER A 259 -30.33 23.40 20.65
CA SER A 259 -29.80 24.43 19.73
C SER A 259 -29.29 23.80 18.42
N PHE A 260 -28.53 22.70 18.51
CA PHE A 260 -28.02 21.99 17.35
C PHE A 260 -29.12 21.27 16.56
N TYR A 261 -30.08 20.60 17.21
CA TYR A 261 -31.23 20.02 16.49
C TYR A 261 -32.04 21.09 15.73
N LYS A 262 -32.17 22.30 16.28
CA LYS A 262 -32.79 23.43 15.56
C LYS A 262 -31.99 23.84 14.32
N LYS A 263 -30.66 23.72 14.34
CA LYS A 263 -29.82 23.98 13.15
C LYS A 263 -30.08 22.95 12.06
N VAL A 264 -30.18 21.66 12.39
CA VAL A 264 -30.55 20.59 11.45
C VAL A 264 -31.85 20.94 10.71
N ILE A 265 -32.88 21.35 11.45
CA ILE A 265 -34.18 21.72 10.87
C ILE A 265 -34.05 22.92 9.94
N ARG A 266 -33.32 23.98 10.35
CA ARG A 266 -33.17 25.21 9.54
C ARG A 266 -32.39 25.02 8.25
N LEU A 267 -31.46 24.06 8.22
CA LEU A 267 -30.63 23.79 7.06
C LEU A 267 -31.34 22.98 5.98
N ASN A 268 -32.47 22.36 6.30
CA ASN A 268 -33.30 21.65 5.35
C ASN A 268 -34.42 22.56 4.80
N PRO A 269 -34.36 23.04 3.54
CA PRO A 269 -35.29 24.05 3.02
C PRO A 269 -36.75 23.60 2.99
N TYR A 270 -37.00 22.29 2.93
CA TYR A 270 -38.35 21.73 2.86
C TYR A 270 -38.89 21.32 4.23
N LEU A 271 -38.08 21.42 5.29
CA LEU A 271 -38.44 21.04 6.66
C LEU A 271 -39.01 19.61 6.76
N LYS A 272 -38.60 18.73 5.85
CA LYS A 272 -39.11 17.37 5.65
C LYS A 272 -37.95 16.39 5.52
N GLY A 273 -38.22 15.12 5.81
CA GLY A 273 -37.26 14.03 5.70
C GLY A 273 -36.91 13.39 7.04
N PRO A 274 -36.25 12.22 7.03
CA PRO A 274 -36.00 11.42 8.22
C PRO A 274 -35.18 12.16 9.29
N LEU A 275 -34.13 12.88 8.89
CA LEU A 275 -33.25 13.61 9.81
C LEU A 275 -33.99 14.75 10.53
N VAL A 276 -34.80 15.52 9.80
CA VAL A 276 -35.64 16.59 10.36
C VAL A 276 -36.68 16.03 11.33
N ALA A 277 -37.32 14.91 10.98
CA ALA A 277 -38.30 14.25 11.85
C ALA A 277 -37.64 13.78 13.16
N ARG A 278 -36.47 13.13 13.08
CA ARG A 278 -35.68 12.74 14.24
C ARG A 278 -35.30 13.94 15.11
N ALA A 279 -34.81 15.03 14.51
CA ALA A 279 -34.44 16.23 15.25
C ALA A 279 -35.63 16.83 16.02
N ARG A 280 -36.83 16.87 15.42
CA ARG A 280 -38.05 17.34 16.10
C ARG A 280 -38.42 16.45 17.29
N ALA A 281 -38.43 15.14 17.09
CA ALA A 281 -38.74 14.18 18.15
C ALA A 281 -37.76 14.29 19.33
N ARG A 282 -36.47 14.49 19.06
CA ARG A 282 -35.47 14.71 20.11
C ARG A 282 -35.68 16.03 20.85
N ILE A 283 -35.98 17.12 20.15
CA ILE A 283 -36.31 18.41 20.80
C ILE A 283 -37.50 18.24 21.75
N GLU A 284 -38.60 17.63 21.29
CA GLU A 284 -39.80 17.42 22.10
C GLU A 284 -39.50 16.58 23.35
N SER A 285 -38.81 15.45 23.18
CA SER A 285 -38.42 14.57 24.28
C SER A 285 -37.52 15.28 25.31
N LEU A 286 -36.60 16.13 24.86
CA LEU A 286 -35.70 16.87 25.72
C LEU A 286 -36.38 18.03 26.46
N SER A 287 -37.34 18.70 25.82
CA SER A 287 -38.13 19.75 26.46
C SER A 287 -39.03 19.21 27.58
N GLN A 288 -39.59 18.02 27.43
CA GLN A 288 -40.43 17.39 28.45
C GLN A 288 -39.67 16.87 29.68
N LYS A 289 -38.36 16.61 29.56
CA LYS A 289 -37.51 16.16 30.68
C LYS A 289 -37.01 17.29 31.58
N GLY A 290 -37.15 18.54 31.12
CA GLY A 290 -36.70 19.74 31.86
C GLY A 290 -37.81 20.43 32.66
N GLU A 291 -39.06 19.94 32.55
CA GLU A 291 -40.22 20.34 33.36
C GLU A 291 -40.40 19.39 34.56
#